data_AF-A0A2D6CZA8-F1
#
_entry.id   AF-A0A2D6CZA8-F1
#
_cell.length_a   1.000
_cell.length_b   1.000
_cell.length_c   1.000
_cell.angle_alpha   90.00
_cell.angle_beta   90.00
_cell.angle_gamma   90.00
#
_symmetry.space_group_name_H-M   'P 1'
#
loop_
_entity.id
_entity.type
_entity.pdbx_description
1 polymer ?
#
loop_
_entity_poly.entity_id
_entity_poly.type
_entity_poly.pdbx_seq_one_letter_code
_entity_poly.pdbx_strand_id
1 'polypeptide(L)'
;MAGATREDMRQLVDSLPEDDLAAAWEALQAVLNKGDERVHAERNSRLLSAGVLVSVAQGMTAEEYWDYTPVAVRGEPLSDTVIRERR
;
A
#
# COMPACT_ATOMS: atom_id res chain seq x y z
N MET A 1 -1.57 13.93 27.73
CA MET A 1 -0.63 14.92 27.20
C MET A 1 -1.44 15.98 26.51
N ALA A 2 -1.36 17.25 26.94
CA ALA A 2 -1.98 18.34 26.20
C ALA A 2 -1.23 18.43 24.85
N GLY A 3 -1.90 18.04 23.77
CA GLY A 3 -1.33 18.11 22.43
C GLY A 3 -1.27 19.57 21.99
N ALA A 4 -0.24 19.92 21.23
CA ALA A 4 -0.19 21.20 20.53
C ALA A 4 -1.48 21.38 19.73
N THR A 5 -2.15 22.52 19.92
CA THR A 5 -3.37 22.84 19.21
C THR A 5 -3.03 23.36 17.80
N ARG A 6 -4.02 23.39 16.92
CA ARG A 6 -3.85 23.99 15.58
C ARG A 6 -3.44 25.46 15.67
N GLU A 7 -3.89 26.18 16.70
CA GLU A 7 -3.53 27.58 16.90
C GLU A 7 -2.06 27.72 17.31
N ASP A 8 -1.56 26.83 18.17
CA ASP A 8 -0.14 26.82 18.56
C ASP A 8 0.78 26.58 17.35
N MET A 9 0.38 25.69 16.43
CA MET A 9 1.11 25.45 15.18
C MET A 9 1.09 26.68 14.25
N ARG A 10 -0.05 27.37 14.17
CA ARG A 10 -0.17 28.57 13.32
C ARG A 10 0.74 29.69 13.80
N GLN A 11 0.75 29.96 15.11
CA GLN A 11 1.64 30.95 15.71
C GLN A 11 3.12 30.60 15.49
N LEU A 12 3.48 29.32 15.57
CA LEU A 12 4.85 28.88 15.33
C LEU A 12 5.27 29.17 13.88
N VAL A 13 4.42 28.84 12.91
CA VAL A 13 4.66 29.09 11.49
C VAL A 13 4.75 30.58 11.18
N ASP A 14 3.88 31.41 11.76
CA ASP A 14 3.90 32.87 11.58
C ASP A 14 5.17 33.52 12.17
N SER A 15 5.84 32.85 13.12
CA SER A 15 7.08 33.33 13.75
C SER A 15 8.37 32.89 13.03
N LEU A 16 8.27 32.01 12.03
CA LEU A 16 9.44 31.50 11.31
C LEU A 16 9.96 32.50 10.27
N PRO A 17 11.29 32.59 10.10
CA PRO A 17 11.90 33.25 8.95
C PRO A 17 11.44 32.62 7.63
N GLU A 18 11.35 33.39 6.55
CA GLU A 18 10.96 32.85 5.23
C GLU A 18 11.87 31.70 4.77
N ASP A 19 13.16 31.78 5.09
CA ASP A 19 14.15 30.75 4.74
C ASP A 19 13.85 29.40 5.42
N ASP A 20 13.18 29.41 6.58
CA ASP A 20 12.84 28.22 7.34
C ASP A 20 11.43 27.68 7.03
N LEU A 21 10.59 28.47 6.35
CA LEU A 21 9.24 28.04 5.93
C LEU A 21 9.29 26.87 4.95
N ALA A 22 10.29 26.85 4.06
CA ALA A 22 10.48 25.75 3.12
C ALA A 22 10.77 24.43 3.86
N ALA A 23 11.65 24.45 4.85
CA ALA A 23 11.98 23.28 5.67
C ALA A 23 10.78 22.81 6.50
N ALA A 24 10.00 23.73 7.06
CA ALA A 24 8.76 23.41 7.78
C ALA A 24 7.71 22.76 6.87
N TRP A 25 7.59 23.25 5.63
CA TRP A 25 6.69 22.67 4.62
C TRP A 25 7.08 21.24 4.25
N GLU A 26 8.37 20.99 3.99
CA GLU A 26 8.86 19.65 3.68
C GLU A 26 8.63 18.66 4.83
N ALA A 27 8.89 19.09 6.07
CA ALA A 27 8.65 18.28 7.25
C ALA A 27 7.16 17.91 7.42
N LEU A 28 6.25 18.87 7.17
CA LEU A 28 4.81 18.63 7.22
C LEU A 28 4.34 17.68 6.10
N GLN A 29 4.86 17.84 4.88
CA GLN A 29 4.58 16.91 3.78
C GLN A 29 5.06 15.49 4.10
N ALA A 30 6.23 15.33 4.70
CA ALA A 30 6.74 14.02 5.09
C ALA A 30 5.84 13.33 6.14
N VAL A 31 5.25 14.09 7.07
CA VAL A 31 4.31 13.56 8.06
C VAL A 31 2.99 13.14 7.41
N LEU A 32 2.45 13.96 6.49
CA LEU A 32 1.23 13.62 5.74
C LEU A 32 1.42 12.34 4.91
N ASN A 33 2.52 12.26 4.16
CA ASN A 33 2.84 11.09 3.33
C ASN A 33 2.97 9.81 4.17
N LYS A 34 3.61 9.86 5.35
CA LYS A 34 3.66 8.72 6.28
C LYS A 34 2.27 8.31 6.78
N GLY A 35 1.38 9.28 6.98
CA GLY A 35 -0.02 9.02 7.32
C GLY A 35 -0.73 8.23 6.21
N ASP A 36 -0.58 8.68 4.97
CA ASP A 36 -1.16 8.05 3.80
C ASP A 36 -0.59 6.65 3.56
N GLU A 37 0.73 6.48 3.63
CA GLU A 37 1.38 5.17 3.54
C GLU A 37 0.85 4.19 4.58
N ARG A 38 0.67 4.64 5.82
CA ARG A 38 0.13 3.81 6.90
C ARG A 38 -1.33 3.42 6.63
N VAL A 39 -2.15 4.36 6.16
CA VAL A 39 -3.56 4.11 5.80
C VAL A 39 -3.63 3.14 4.62
N HIS A 40 -2.77 3.31 3.62
CA HIS A 40 -2.67 2.41 2.47
C HIS A 40 -2.22 1.01 2.88
N ALA A 41 -1.20 0.89 3.75
CA ALA A 41 -0.73 -0.39 4.27
C ALA A 41 -1.81 -1.11 5.08
N GLU A 42 -2.55 -0.39 5.93
CA GLU A 42 -3.66 -0.95 6.70
C GLU A 42 -4.79 -1.41 5.78
N ARG A 43 -5.16 -0.60 4.78
CA ARG A 43 -6.15 -0.97 3.77
C ARG A 43 -5.74 -2.24 3.02
N ASN A 44 -4.48 -2.31 2.58
CA ASN A 44 -3.97 -3.46 1.85
C ASN A 44 -3.93 -4.73 2.72
N SER A 45 -3.57 -4.61 4.00
CA SER A 45 -3.65 -5.70 4.97
C SER A 45 -5.08 -6.24 5.13
N ARG A 46 -6.08 -5.35 5.21
CA ARG A 46 -7.51 -5.74 5.24
C ARG A 46 -7.95 -6.44 3.95
N LEU A 47 -7.48 -5.98 2.79
CA LEU A 47 -7.80 -6.61 1.50
C LEU A 47 -7.10 -7.96 1.31
N LEU A 48 -5.87 -8.12 1.80
CA LEU A 48 -5.15 -9.40 1.82
C LEU A 48 -5.85 -10.42 2.74
N SER A 49 -6.21 -10.01 3.96
CA SER A 49 -6.94 -10.87 4.90
C SER A 49 -8.35 -11.23 4.42
N ALA A 50 -9.00 -10.33 3.66
CA ALA A 50 -10.26 -10.63 2.99
C ALA A 50 -10.12 -11.49 1.71
N GLY A 51 -8.89 -11.83 1.30
CA GLY A 51 -8.62 -12.60 0.08
C GLY A 51 -8.92 -11.89 -1.24
N VAL A 52 -9.16 -10.57 -1.19
CA VAL A 52 -9.44 -9.72 -2.37
C VAL A 52 -8.15 -9.34 -3.09
N LEU A 53 -7.07 -9.14 -2.32
CA LEU A 53 -5.72 -9.02 -2.85
C LEU A 53 -5.04 -10.39 -2.76
N VAL A 54 -4.52 -10.88 -3.88
CA VAL A 54 -3.64 -12.05 -3.91
C VAL A 54 -2.21 -11.52 -3.75
N SER A 55 -1.50 -11.97 -2.71
CA SER A 55 -0.08 -11.66 -2.56
C SER A 55 0.67 -12.23 -3.76
N VAL A 56 1.28 -11.37 -4.56
CA VAL A 56 2.37 -11.80 -5.46
C VAL A 56 3.46 -12.36 -4.55
N ALA A 57 4.08 -13.48 -4.95
CA ALA A 57 5.13 -14.11 -4.17
C ALA A 57 6.18 -13.06 -3.78
N GLN A 58 6.47 -12.94 -2.47
CA GLN A 58 7.56 -12.09 -2.00
C GLN A 58 8.85 -12.52 -2.69
N GLY A 59 9.53 -11.57 -3.34
CA GLY A 59 10.78 -11.79 -4.06
C GLY A 59 10.77 -11.38 -5.53
N MET A 60 9.64 -10.94 -6.07
CA MET A 60 9.55 -10.35 -7.42
C MET A 60 9.22 -8.86 -7.34
N THR A 61 9.97 -8.06 -8.08
CA THR A 61 9.64 -6.69 -8.46
C THR A 61 8.43 -6.66 -9.40
N ALA A 62 7.82 -5.48 -9.57
CA ALA A 62 6.67 -5.34 -10.46
C ALA A 62 7.00 -5.71 -11.91
N GLU A 63 8.20 -5.37 -12.39
CA GLU A 63 8.68 -5.72 -13.73
C GLU A 63 8.83 -7.23 -13.89
N GLU A 64 9.42 -7.91 -12.91
CA GLU A 64 9.56 -9.38 -12.91
C GLU A 64 8.21 -10.11 -12.91
N TYR A 65 7.18 -9.52 -12.30
CA TYR A 65 5.82 -10.07 -12.35
C TYR A 65 5.18 -9.95 -13.74
N TRP A 66 5.31 -8.78 -14.38
CA TRP A 66 4.74 -8.55 -15.71
C TRP A 66 5.42 -9.39 -16.80
N ASP A 67 6.71 -9.65 -16.65
CA ASP A 67 7.49 -10.48 -17.58
C ASP A 67 7.45 -11.99 -17.22
N TYR A 68 6.84 -12.36 -16.10
CA TYR A 68 6.71 -13.76 -15.70
C TYR A 68 5.76 -14.50 -16.65
N THR A 69 6.30 -15.48 -17.37
CA THR A 69 5.49 -16.45 -18.13
C THR A 69 5.14 -17.62 -17.22
N PRO A 70 3.86 -17.82 -16.85
CA PRO A 70 3.46 -18.93 -15.99
C PRO A 70 3.81 -20.27 -16.65
N VAL A 71 4.33 -21.21 -15.86
CA VAL A 71 4.55 -22.59 -16.33
C VAL A 71 3.18 -23.18 -16.65
N ALA A 72 2.95 -23.48 -17.93
CA ALA A 72 1.74 -24.15 -18.37
C ALA A 72 1.70 -25.58 -17.78
N VAL A 73 0.92 -25.76 -16.71
CA VAL A 73 0.63 -27.10 -16.18
C VAL A 73 -0.32 -27.78 -17.16
N ARG A 74 0.17 -28.80 -17.87
CA ARG A 74 -0.69 -29.67 -18.69
C ARG A 74 -1.51 -30.57 -17.78
N GLY A 75 -2.76 -30.17 -17.53
CA GLY A 75 -3.79 -30.98 -16.90
C GLY A 75 -5.13 -30.75 -17.60
N GLU A 76 -6.01 -31.74 -17.57
CA GLU A 76 -7.41 -31.56 -17.96
C GLU A 76 -8.09 -30.68 -16.89
N PRO A 77 -8.94 -29.71 -17.28
CA PRO A 77 -9.75 -28.94 -16.34
C PRO A 77 -10.50 -29.88 -15.40
N LEU A 78 -10.60 -29.52 -14.12
CA LEU A 78 -11.31 -30.34 -13.11
C LEU A 78 -12.79 -30.58 -13.51
N SER A 79 -13.37 -29.69 -14.31
CA SER A 79 -14.71 -29.87 -14.90
C SER A 79 -14.81 -31.10 -15.79
N ASP A 80 -13.75 -31.43 -16.52
CA ASP A 80 -13.76 -32.45 -17.55
C ASP A 80 -13.52 -33.84 -16.94
N THR A 81 -12.75 -33.93 -15.86
CA THR A 81 -12.56 -35.16 -15.09
C THR A 81 -13.80 -35.57 -14.31
N VAL A 82 -14.52 -34.62 -13.70
CA VAL A 82 -15.74 -34.92 -12.91
C VAL A 82 -16.91 -35.43 -13.79
N ILE A 83 -17.00 -34.98 -15.05
CA ILE A 83 -18.03 -35.43 -15.99
C ILE A 83 -17.79 -36.89 -16.42
N ARG A 84 -16.53 -37.32 -16.50
CA ARG A 84 -16.18 -38.68 -16.95
C ARG A 84 -16.41 -39.74 -15.88
N GLU A 85 -16.23 -39.41 -14.61
CA GLU A 85 -16.40 -40.34 -13.48
C GLU A 85 -17.85 -40.56 -13.02
N ARG A 86 -18.81 -39.78 -13.55
CA ARG A 86 -20.25 -39.91 -13.26
C ARG A 86 -21.02 -40.76 -14.27
N ARG A 87 -20.34 -41.42 -15.21
CA ARG A 87 -20.94 -42.34 -16.19
C ARG A 87 -20.65 -43.79 -15.87
#